data_AF-A0A957SA17-F1
#
_entry.id   AF-A0A957SA17-F1
#
_cell.length_a   1.000
_cell.length_b   1.000
_cell.length_c   1.000
_cell.angle_alpha   90.00
_cell.angle_beta   90.00
_cell.angle_gamma   90.00
#
_symmetry.space_group_name_H-M   'P 1'
#
loop_
_entity.id
_entity.type
_entity.pdbx_description
1 polymer ?
#
loop_
_entity_poly.entity_id
_entity_poly.type
_entity_poly.pdbx_seq_one_letter_code
_entity_poly.pdbx_strand_id
1 'polypeptide(L)'
;EINNYGRKGKIFMVHMRNVRGSLATAGAFEEVLLDDGDLNMFKMLRELQKVGFSGCINPDHIPAIPGDTPTKSAGWAYSIGYIKALLAAAVA
;
A
#
# COMPACT_ATOMS: atom_id res chain seq x y z
N GLU A 1 3.63 10.80 9.76
CA GLU A 1 4.74 9.83 9.92
C GLU A 1 5.76 9.77 8.78
N ILE A 2 5.38 9.57 7.50
CA ILE A 2 6.35 9.43 6.37
C ILE A 2 7.39 10.57 6.35
N ASN A 3 6.94 11.83 6.34
CA ASN A 3 7.85 12.98 6.30
C ASN A 3 8.75 13.09 7.55
N ASN A 4 8.26 12.70 8.73
CA ASN A 4 9.00 12.80 9.99
C ASN A 4 10.14 11.77 10.06
N TYR A 5 9.85 10.50 9.78
CA TYR A 5 10.85 9.43 9.86
C TYR A 5 11.68 9.29 8.58
N GLY A 6 11.07 9.59 7.42
CA GLY A 6 11.73 9.50 6.11
C GLY A 6 12.91 10.45 5.99
N ARG A 7 12.74 11.74 6.36
CA ARG A 7 13.83 12.74 6.33
C ARG A 7 14.98 12.41 7.30
N LYS A 8 14.75 11.52 8.26
CA LYS A 8 15.75 11.02 9.21
C LYS A 8 16.41 9.71 8.76
N GLY A 9 16.01 9.16 7.60
CA GLY A 9 16.46 7.85 7.13
C GLY A 9 16.03 6.70 8.04
N LYS A 10 14.87 6.82 8.70
CA LYS A 10 14.37 5.82 9.69
C LYS A 10 13.19 4.99 9.18
N ILE A 11 12.96 4.97 7.86
CA ILE A 11 12.04 4.04 7.21
C ILE A 11 12.90 3.02 6.47
N PHE A 12 12.79 1.74 6.84
CA PHE A 12 13.62 0.66 6.29
C PHE A 12 12.84 -0.23 5.31
N MET A 13 11.53 -0.38 5.52
CA MET A 13 10.62 -1.16 4.70
C MET A 13 9.20 -0.59 4.84
N VAL A 14 8.39 -0.73 3.79
CA VAL A 14 6.99 -0.28 3.78
C VAL A 14 6.09 -1.44 3.38
N HIS A 15 5.21 -1.83 4.29
CA HIS A 15 4.06 -2.67 3.98
C HIS A 15 2.93 -1.79 3.48
N MET A 16 2.52 -2.01 2.25
CA MET A 16 1.44 -1.27 1.61
C MET A 16 0.15 -2.05 1.78
N ARG A 17 -0.73 -1.53 2.64
CA ARG A 17 -2.07 -2.05 2.92
C ARG A 17 -3.07 -0.91 2.79
N ASN A 18 -4.26 -1.21 2.30
CA ASN A 18 -5.37 -0.27 2.30
C ASN A 18 -6.53 -0.82 3.15
N VAL A 19 -7.28 0.09 3.75
CA VAL A 19 -8.40 -0.23 4.63
C VAL A 19 -9.55 0.73 4.37
N ARG A 20 -10.77 0.31 4.66
CA ARG A 20 -11.92 1.21 4.81
C ARG A 20 -12.30 1.33 6.27
N GLY A 21 -12.67 2.54 6.67
CA GLY A 21 -13.00 2.87 8.04
C GLY A 21 -11.77 3.02 8.93
N SER A 22 -12.03 3.44 10.16
CA SER A 22 -11.02 3.60 11.20
C SER A 22 -11.65 3.25 12.54
N LEU A 23 -10.89 2.57 13.39
CA LEU A 23 -11.33 2.21 14.73
C LEU A 23 -11.78 3.45 15.53
N ALA A 24 -11.12 4.60 15.33
CA ALA A 24 -11.41 5.82 16.07
C ALA A 24 -12.73 6.51 15.65
N THR A 25 -13.16 6.35 14.39
CA THR A 25 -14.32 7.08 13.84
C THR A 25 -15.50 6.16 13.51
N ALA A 26 -15.23 4.96 13.02
CA ALA A 26 -16.24 3.98 12.60
C ALA A 26 -16.40 2.81 13.58
N GLY A 27 -15.54 2.72 14.62
CA GLY A 27 -15.54 1.61 15.58
C GLY A 27 -15.01 0.29 15.02
N ALA A 28 -14.67 0.25 13.73
CA ALA A 28 -14.09 -0.90 13.03
C ALA A 28 -13.35 -0.43 11.76
N PHE A 29 -12.61 -1.36 11.15
CA PHE A 29 -12.07 -1.20 9.80
C PHE A 29 -12.10 -2.56 9.09
N GLU A 30 -12.11 -2.54 7.76
CA GLU A 30 -11.93 -3.73 6.91
C GLU A 30 -10.69 -3.60 6.04
N GLU A 31 -9.98 -4.71 5.85
CA GLU A 31 -8.84 -4.79 4.93
C GLU A 31 -9.36 -5.02 3.51
N VAL A 32 -8.88 -4.22 2.57
CA VAL A 32 -9.37 -4.18 1.18
C VAL A 32 -8.19 -4.20 0.20
N LEU A 33 -8.49 -4.35 -1.10
CA LEU A 33 -7.49 -4.20 -2.14
C LEU A 33 -6.90 -2.78 -2.15
N LEU A 34 -5.69 -2.64 -2.68
CA LEU A 34 -4.92 -1.39 -2.60
C LEU A 34 -5.59 -0.19 -3.27
N ASP A 35 -6.42 -0.45 -4.27
CA ASP A 35 -7.19 0.54 -5.04
C ASP A 35 -8.56 0.87 -4.44
N ASP A 36 -9.00 0.13 -3.41
CA ASP A 36 -10.40 0.11 -2.97
C ASP A 36 -10.62 0.60 -1.52
N GLY A 37 -9.61 1.21 -0.90
CA GLY A 37 -9.71 1.72 0.47
C GLY A 37 -9.61 3.24 0.58
N ASP A 38 -9.71 3.73 1.82
CA ASP A 38 -9.80 5.16 2.14
C ASP A 38 -8.47 5.90 1.94
N LEU A 39 -7.35 5.18 1.84
CA LEU A 39 -6.03 5.76 1.67
C LEU A 39 -5.69 5.92 0.18
N ASN A 40 -5.19 7.09 -0.19
CA ASN A 40 -4.64 7.33 -1.53
C ASN A 40 -3.21 6.76 -1.63
N MET A 41 -3.09 5.56 -2.19
CA MET A 41 -1.81 4.84 -2.33
C MET A 41 -0.77 5.60 -3.16
N PHE A 42 -1.19 6.26 -4.25
CA PHE A 42 -0.27 7.04 -5.10
C PHE A 42 0.33 8.22 -4.34
N LYS A 43 -0.49 8.93 -3.55
CA LYS A 43 -0.01 10.02 -2.69
C LYS A 43 1.00 9.52 -1.66
N MET A 44 0.75 8.37 -1.02
CA MET A 44 1.71 7.79 -0.07
C MET A 44 3.05 7.47 -0.74
N LEU A 45 3.02 6.87 -1.92
CA LEU A 45 4.21 6.57 -2.71
C LEU A 45 4.98 7.86 -3.08
N ARG A 46 4.26 8.91 -3.48
CA ARG A 46 4.86 10.21 -3.80
C ARG A 46 5.53 10.86 -2.61
N GLU A 47 4.95 10.75 -1.41
CA GLU A 47 5.57 11.23 -0.17
C GLU A 47 6.81 10.43 0.21
N LEU A 48 6.83 9.10 0.00
CA LEU A 48 8.03 8.27 0.18
C LEU A 48 9.16 8.71 -0.76
N GLN A 49 8.85 9.02 -2.02
CA GLN A 49 9.84 9.51 -2.96
C GLN A 49 10.40 10.88 -2.56
N LYS A 50 9.56 11.80 -2.06
CA LYS A 50 9.99 13.14 -1.61
C LYS A 50 10.99 13.07 -0.45
N VAL A 51 10.93 12.04 0.38
CA VAL A 51 11.86 11.83 1.49
C VAL A 51 13.06 10.96 1.12
N GLY A 52 13.22 10.61 -0.17
CA GLY A 52 14.35 9.81 -0.66
C GLY A 52 14.31 8.35 -0.22
N PHE A 53 13.14 7.81 0.12
CA PHE A 53 13.03 6.39 0.46
C PHE A 53 13.28 5.52 -0.77
N SER A 54 14.21 4.56 -0.63
CA SER A 54 14.62 3.63 -1.69
C SER A 54 14.60 2.16 -1.23
N GLY A 55 13.88 1.86 -0.14
CA GLY A 55 13.77 0.53 0.43
C GLY A 55 12.67 -0.32 -0.22
N CYS A 56 12.45 -1.51 0.33
CA CYS A 56 11.42 -2.44 -0.15
C CYS A 56 10.00 -1.91 0.13
N ILE A 57 9.11 -2.06 -0.85
CA ILE A 57 7.67 -1.86 -0.73
C ILE A 57 6.99 -3.17 -1.11
N ASN A 58 6.24 -3.76 -0.19
CA ASN A 58 5.49 -4.99 -0.43
C ASN A 58 3.98 -4.75 -0.23
N PRO A 59 3.11 -5.39 -1.04
CA PRO A 59 1.71 -5.47 -0.68
C PRO A 59 1.54 -6.27 0.62
N ASP A 60 0.47 -5.99 1.36
CA ASP A 60 0.23 -6.61 2.65
C ASP A 60 -1.27 -6.86 2.88
N HIS A 61 -1.59 -7.99 3.54
CA HIS A 61 -2.97 -8.40 3.88
C HIS A 61 -3.97 -8.36 2.70
N ILE A 62 -3.66 -9.12 1.64
CA ILE A 62 -4.52 -9.13 0.46
C ILE A 62 -5.79 -9.96 0.70
N PRO A 63 -7.00 -9.39 0.48
CA PRO A 63 -8.25 -10.14 0.54
C PRO A 63 -8.30 -11.25 -0.52
N ALA A 64 -9.10 -12.28 -0.27
CA ALA A 64 -9.40 -13.26 -1.31
C ALA A 64 -10.32 -12.60 -2.36
N ILE A 65 -10.04 -12.85 -3.64
CA ILE A 65 -10.91 -12.42 -4.74
C ILE A 65 -11.68 -13.61 -5.33
N PRO A 66 -12.85 -13.39 -5.96
CA PRO A 66 -13.59 -14.47 -6.61
C PRO A 66 -12.73 -15.21 -7.64
N GLY A 67 -12.70 -16.55 -7.54
CA GLY A 67 -11.91 -17.40 -8.44
C GLY A 67 -10.43 -17.53 -8.07
N ASP A 68 -10.00 -16.98 -6.93
CA ASP A 68 -8.62 -17.15 -6.46
C ASP A 68 -8.36 -18.54 -5.85
N THR A 69 -7.08 -18.90 -5.78
CA THR A 69 -6.63 -20.10 -5.08
C THR A 69 -6.67 -19.89 -3.56
N PRO A 70 -6.58 -20.95 -2.73
CA PRO A 70 -6.44 -20.80 -1.29
C PRO A 70 -5.22 -19.96 -0.86
N THR A 71 -4.19 -19.90 -1.71
CA THR A 71 -2.98 -19.07 -1.51
C THR A 71 -3.17 -17.60 -1.91
N LYS A 72 -4.33 -17.24 -2.46
CA LYS A 72 -4.68 -15.89 -2.94
C LYS A 72 -3.74 -15.36 -4.03
N SER A 73 -3.23 -16.25 -4.89
CA SER A 73 -2.18 -15.92 -5.84
C SER A 73 -2.58 -14.83 -6.83
N ALA A 74 -3.85 -14.77 -7.24
CA ALA A 74 -4.34 -13.74 -8.15
C ALA A 74 -4.42 -12.36 -7.45
N GLY A 75 -4.92 -12.29 -6.21
CA GLY A 75 -4.92 -11.07 -5.42
C GLY A 75 -3.50 -10.52 -5.18
N TRP A 76 -2.55 -11.41 -4.86
CA TRP A 76 -1.13 -11.03 -4.73
C TRP A 76 -0.57 -10.47 -6.03
N ALA A 77 -0.80 -11.16 -7.16
CA ALA A 77 -0.32 -10.73 -8.46
C ALA A 77 -0.90 -9.36 -8.87
N TYR A 78 -2.19 -9.15 -8.65
CA TYR A 78 -2.86 -7.87 -8.87
C TYR A 78 -2.21 -6.75 -8.05
N SER A 79 -2.02 -6.98 -6.74
CA SER A 79 -1.48 -5.97 -5.83
C SER A 79 -0.02 -5.61 -6.14
N ILE A 80 0.80 -6.59 -6.51
CA ILE A 80 2.18 -6.36 -7.00
C ILE A 80 2.15 -5.54 -8.29
N GLY A 81 1.27 -5.89 -9.23
CA GLY A 81 1.08 -5.17 -10.49
C GLY A 81 0.66 -3.72 -10.26
N TYR A 82 -0.28 -3.49 -9.35
CA TYR A 82 -0.75 -2.17 -8.97
C TYR A 82 0.37 -1.29 -8.40
N ILE A 83 1.17 -1.80 -7.46
CA ILE A 83 2.33 -1.08 -6.91
C ILE A 83 3.33 -0.73 -8.03
N LYS A 84 3.63 -1.67 -8.93
CA LYS A 84 4.51 -1.42 -10.09
C LYS A 84 3.97 -0.34 -11.02
N ALA A 85 2.66 -0.33 -11.27
CA ALA A 85 2.01 0.70 -12.09
C ALA A 85 2.11 2.08 -11.43
N LEU A 86 1.88 2.17 -10.11
CA LEU A 86 2.06 3.43 -9.37
C LEU A 86 3.51 3.93 -9.40
N LEU A 87 4.49 3.03 -9.27
CA LEU A 87 5.90 3.37 -9.40
C LEU A 87 6.22 3.90 -10.80
N ALA A 88 5.75 3.21 -11.85
CA ALA A 88 5.96 3.64 -13.24
C ALA A 88 5.33 5.02 -13.50
N ALA A 89 4.10 5.24 -13.02
CA ALA A 89 3.41 6.52 -13.13
C ALA A 89 4.06 7.65 -12.33
N ALA A 90 4.81 7.35 -11.27
CA ALA A 90 5.51 8.37 -10.46
C ALA A 90 6.83 8.86 -11.11
N VAL A 91 7.35 8.14 -12.10
CA VAL A 91 8.58 8.51 -12.84
C VAL A 91 8.25 9.29 -14.12
N ALA A 92 7.01 9.19 -14.63
CA ALA A 92 6.49 10.02 -15.72
C ALA A 92 6.24 11.47 -15.25
#